data_AF-A0A415S8I8-F1
#
_entry.id   AF-A0A415S8I8-F1
#
_cell.length_a   1.000
_cell.length_b   1.000
_cell.length_c   1.000
_cell.angle_alpha   90.00
_cell.angle_beta   90.00
_cell.angle_gamma   90.00
#
_symmetry.space_group_name_H-M   'P 1'
#
loop_
_entity.id
_entity.type
_entity.pdbx_description
1 polymer ?
#
loop_
_entity_poly.entity_id
_entity_poly.type
_entity_poly.pdbx_seq_one_letter_code
_entity_poly.pdbx_strand_id
1 'polypeptide(L)'
;MQFIGFIIVLILIGAAIKIWPVFVVLALIFIAWKMYELFYYKSGKFLQIKDRIESYINDCNELNSHIEHLKHTQLVSTKTDYGDALYRDRSKWNYKRKHLSDQEYFPNIHDCSRTVCNNAKKKPFEYICKYFGIRATEENLSAFENVLNNFEAAEDGKVKLKAEKNGIIESIQDEVPFLIRKIGKTKLERKLGFDEIDMGTAYFPKYIFKYVSSGGNASTQCDVVMDIDNLNRFVMFLSEKIKFNKSAAGQRALMTSKLRQKIKERDGFTCKNCCASVEEEPNLLLEIDHIVPVSKGGLTTEDNLQTLCWRCNRKKGAKII
;
A
#
# COMPACT_ATOMS: atom_id res chain seq x y z
N MET A 1 -3.32 -22.74 59.08
CA MET A 1 -2.90 -22.15 57.79
C MET A 1 -1.41 -21.75 57.78
N GLN A 2 -0.88 -21.07 58.81
CA GLN A 2 0.54 -20.66 58.85
C GLN A 2 1.56 -21.82 58.90
N PHE A 3 1.26 -22.92 59.62
CA PHE A 3 2.17 -24.07 59.74
C PHE A 3 2.34 -24.87 58.44
N ILE A 4 1.25 -25.04 57.68
CA ILE A 4 1.28 -25.71 56.36
C ILE A 4 2.08 -24.86 55.36
N GLY A 5 1.92 -23.52 55.39
CA GLY A 5 2.72 -22.61 54.59
C GLY A 5 4.22 -22.70 54.89
N PHE A 6 4.60 -22.85 56.16
CA PHE A 6 6.00 -23.02 56.57
C PHE A 6 6.61 -24.33 56.07
N ILE A 7 5.86 -25.43 56.12
CA ILE A 7 6.31 -26.74 55.60
C ILE A 7 6.49 -26.69 54.08
N ILE A 8 5.57 -26.04 53.35
CA ILE A 8 5.69 -25.87 51.89
C ILE A 8 6.95 -25.07 51.54
N VAL A 9 7.25 -23.99 52.28
CA VAL A 9 8.47 -23.18 52.08
C VAL A 9 9.74 -24.01 52.32
N LEU A 10 9.78 -24.83 53.37
CA LEU A 10 10.93 -25.71 53.63
C LEU A 10 11.12 -26.77 52.55
N ILE A 11 10.03 -27.33 52.02
CA ILE A 11 10.07 -28.28 50.90
C ILE A 11 10.58 -27.59 49.62
N LEU A 12 10.13 -26.37 49.34
CA LEU A 12 10.60 -25.58 48.19
C LEU A 12 12.09 -25.21 48.31
N ILE A 13 12.56 -24.84 49.50
CA ILE A 13 13.98 -24.57 49.76
C ILE A 13 14.81 -25.84 49.60
N GLY A 14 14.36 -26.97 50.15
CA GLY A 14 15.02 -28.27 49.98
C GLY A 14 15.07 -28.73 48.52
N ALA A 15 14.01 -28.47 47.75
CA ALA A 15 13.99 -28.71 46.30
C ALA A 15 14.96 -27.78 45.56
N ALA A 16 15.00 -26.48 45.89
CA ALA A 16 15.93 -25.53 45.28
C ALA A 16 17.40 -25.89 45.54
N ILE A 17 17.74 -26.34 46.76
CA ILE A 17 19.09 -26.81 47.13
C ILE A 17 19.50 -28.07 46.36
N LYS A 18 18.54 -28.93 45.97
CA LYS A 18 18.84 -30.10 45.14
C LYS A 18 18.93 -29.78 43.65
N ILE A 19 18.24 -28.73 43.18
CA ILE A 19 18.15 -28.39 41.75
C ILE A 19 19.28 -27.43 41.31
N TRP A 20 19.81 -26.57 42.19
CA TRP A 20 20.86 -25.59 41.80
C TRP A 20 22.13 -26.20 41.17
N PRO A 21 22.63 -27.40 41.54
CA PRO A 21 23.81 -27.99 40.89
C PRO A 21 23.55 -28.30 39.41
N VAL A 22 22.30 -28.62 39.04
CA VAL A 22 21.91 -28.82 37.63
C VAL A 22 22.07 -27.52 36.85
N PHE A 23 21.66 -26.38 37.42
CA PHE A 23 21.84 -25.07 36.79
C PHE A 23 23.32 -24.70 36.63
N VAL A 24 24.18 -25.07 37.59
CA VAL A 24 25.64 -24.85 37.47
C VAL A 24 26.24 -25.69 36.34
N VAL A 25 25.87 -26.97 36.24
CA VAL A 25 26.32 -27.84 35.15
C VAL A 25 25.83 -27.32 33.80
N LEU A 26 24.58 -26.88 33.70
CA LEU A 26 24.04 -26.26 32.48
C LEU A 26 24.78 -24.95 32.13
N ALA A 27 25.13 -24.13 33.12
CA ALA A 27 25.92 -22.92 32.91
C ALA A 27 27.34 -23.23 32.41
N LEU A 28 28.01 -24.24 32.98
CA LEU A 28 29.34 -24.69 32.52
C LEU A 28 29.28 -25.25 31.09
N ILE A 29 28.26 -26.05 30.77
CA ILE A 29 28.03 -26.54 29.40
C ILE A 29 27.81 -25.36 28.45
N PHE A 30 27.03 -24.37 28.84
CA PHE A 30 26.80 -23.16 28.04
C PHE A 30 28.09 -22.35 27.81
N ILE A 31 28.92 -22.18 28.85
CA ILE A 31 30.21 -21.49 28.74
C ILE A 31 31.15 -22.26 27.82
N ALA A 32 31.29 -23.58 28.01
CA ALA A 32 32.09 -24.44 27.15
C ALA A 32 31.64 -24.37 25.68
N TRP A 33 30.32 -24.38 25.45
CA TRP A 33 29.72 -24.18 24.13
C TRP A 33 30.11 -22.83 23.52
N LYS A 34 30.02 -21.73 24.29
CA LYS A 34 30.40 -20.39 23.79
C LYS A 34 31.89 -20.26 23.49
N MET A 35 32.75 -20.88 24.29
CA MET A 35 34.18 -20.95 24.00
C MET A 35 34.47 -21.74 22.73
N TYR A 36 33.82 -22.90 22.56
CA TYR A 36 33.93 -23.71 21.35
C TYR A 36 33.49 -22.93 20.09
N GLU A 37 32.33 -22.24 20.13
CA GLU A 37 31.87 -21.37 19.03
C GLU A 37 32.93 -20.33 18.67
N LEU A 38 33.45 -19.60 19.66
CA LEU A 38 34.44 -18.54 19.45
C LEU A 38 35.73 -19.06 18.83
N PHE A 39 36.22 -20.22 19.28
CA PHE A 39 37.41 -20.85 18.75
C PHE A 39 37.21 -21.28 17.29
N TYR A 40 36.07 -21.89 16.97
CA TYR A 40 35.75 -22.31 15.61
C TYR A 40 35.71 -21.13 14.63
N TYR A 41 35.01 -20.03 14.96
CA TYR A 41 34.90 -18.86 14.08
C TYR A 41 36.22 -18.08 13.91
N LYS A 42 37.23 -18.32 14.76
CA LYS A 42 38.59 -17.78 14.60
C LYS A 42 39.56 -18.75 13.93
N SER A 43 39.13 -19.98 13.66
CA SER A 43 39.98 -21.01 13.07
C SER A 43 40.29 -20.73 11.60
N GLY A 44 41.48 -21.13 11.13
CA GLY A 44 41.85 -21.01 9.72
C GLY A 44 40.92 -21.76 8.77
N LYS A 45 40.33 -22.89 9.22
CA LYS A 45 39.33 -23.64 8.43
C LYS A 45 38.10 -22.80 8.14
N PHE A 46 37.57 -22.10 9.14
CA PHE A 46 36.40 -21.23 8.95
C PHE A 46 36.71 -20.04 8.04
N LEU A 47 37.89 -19.44 8.20
CA LEU A 47 38.33 -18.33 7.34
C LEU A 47 38.48 -18.77 5.88
N GLN A 48 39.07 -19.94 5.62
CA GLN A 48 39.17 -20.51 4.27
C GLN A 48 37.80 -20.76 3.63
N ILE A 49 36.84 -21.28 4.41
CA ILE A 49 35.46 -21.45 3.92
C ILE A 49 34.89 -20.10 3.53
N LYS A 50 35.02 -19.09 4.42
CA LYS A 50 34.50 -17.75 4.20
C LYS A 50 35.10 -17.10 2.95
N ASP A 51 36.42 -17.13 2.80
CA ASP A 51 37.12 -16.55 1.65
C ASP A 51 36.70 -17.25 0.34
N ARG A 52 36.53 -18.57 0.37
CA ARG A 52 36.11 -19.35 -0.82
C ARG A 52 34.71 -18.98 -1.30
N ILE A 53 33.78 -18.64 -0.40
CA ILE A 53 32.40 -18.31 -0.76
C ILE A 53 32.11 -16.80 -0.74
N GLU A 54 33.14 -15.97 -0.58
CA GLU A 54 33.00 -14.51 -0.43
C GLU A 54 32.25 -13.87 -1.60
N SER A 55 32.57 -14.25 -2.84
CA SER A 55 31.87 -13.75 -4.03
C SER A 55 30.37 -14.03 -3.98
N TYR A 56 29.98 -15.27 -3.66
CA TYR A 56 28.58 -15.65 -3.57
C TYR A 56 27.84 -14.94 -2.43
N ILE A 57 28.52 -14.67 -1.31
CA ILE A 57 27.96 -13.88 -0.22
C ILE A 57 27.70 -12.45 -0.69
N ASN A 58 28.68 -11.84 -1.37
CA ASN A 58 28.55 -10.47 -1.87
C ASN A 58 27.41 -10.37 -2.88
N ASP A 59 27.31 -11.31 -3.83
CA ASP A 59 26.23 -11.36 -4.82
C ASP A 59 24.85 -11.50 -4.12
N CYS A 60 24.75 -12.37 -3.11
CA CYS A 60 23.53 -12.52 -2.30
C CYS A 60 23.16 -11.22 -1.57
N ASN A 61 24.14 -10.53 -0.98
CA ASN A 61 23.90 -9.30 -0.23
C ASN A 61 23.53 -8.14 -1.16
N GLU A 62 24.15 -8.04 -2.34
CA GLU A 62 23.80 -7.04 -3.37
C GLU A 62 22.36 -7.27 -3.87
N LEU A 63 22.00 -8.52 -4.17
CA LEU A 63 20.63 -8.87 -4.55
C LEU A 63 19.64 -8.57 -3.41
N ASN A 64 19.99 -8.86 -2.16
CA ASN A 64 19.16 -8.51 -1.00
C ASN A 64 18.94 -6.98 -0.93
N SER A 65 20.00 -6.18 -1.07
CA SER A 65 19.90 -4.72 -1.08
C SER A 65 19.04 -4.21 -2.24
N HIS A 66 19.13 -4.81 -3.42
CA HIS A 66 18.28 -4.47 -4.55
C HIS A 66 16.79 -4.79 -4.26
N ILE A 67 16.51 -5.96 -3.69
CA ILE A 67 15.16 -6.35 -3.26
C ILE A 67 14.62 -5.36 -2.23
N GLU A 68 15.40 -4.96 -1.23
CA GLU A 68 14.98 -3.93 -0.26
C GLU A 68 14.66 -2.59 -0.94
N HIS A 69 15.46 -2.19 -1.93
CA HIS A 69 15.18 -0.98 -2.71
C HIS A 69 13.83 -1.05 -3.45
N LEU A 70 13.47 -2.19 -4.05
CA LEU A 70 12.17 -2.38 -4.71
C LEU A 70 10.99 -2.21 -3.74
N LYS A 71 11.16 -2.61 -2.47
CA LYS A 71 10.13 -2.46 -1.44
C LYS A 71 9.85 -1.01 -1.04
N HIS A 72 10.81 -0.10 -1.23
CA HIS A 72 10.67 1.32 -0.88
C HIS A 72 9.80 2.12 -1.87
N THR A 73 9.02 1.43 -2.69
CA THR A 73 8.09 2.07 -3.63
C THR A 73 7.00 2.86 -2.87
N GLN A 74 6.91 4.15 -3.15
CA GLN A 74 5.92 5.03 -2.53
C GLN A 74 4.54 4.88 -3.16
N LEU A 75 3.49 5.05 -2.34
CA LEU A 75 2.11 5.08 -2.83
C LEU A 75 1.82 6.40 -3.55
N VAL A 76 1.12 6.28 -4.68
CA VAL A 76 0.61 7.43 -5.42
C VAL A 76 -0.48 8.13 -4.61
N SER A 77 -0.20 9.35 -4.16
CA SER A 77 -1.19 10.22 -3.53
C SER A 77 -1.09 11.60 -4.12
N THR A 78 -2.19 12.08 -4.69
CA THR A 78 -2.29 13.45 -5.22
C THR A 78 -3.12 14.30 -4.27
N LYS A 79 -2.92 14.12 -2.96
CA LYS A 79 -3.56 14.95 -1.94
C LYS A 79 -3.12 16.40 -2.21
N THR A 80 -4.02 17.19 -2.76
CA THR A 80 -3.75 18.58 -3.09
C THR A 80 -3.45 19.33 -1.79
N ASP A 81 -2.41 20.14 -1.79
CA ASP A 81 -2.21 21.12 -0.71
C ASP A 81 -3.36 22.13 -0.78
N TYR A 82 -4.21 22.12 0.25
CA TYR A 82 -5.34 23.03 0.37
C TYR A 82 -4.97 24.33 1.09
N GLY A 83 -3.69 24.52 1.43
CA GLY A 83 -3.15 25.65 2.15
C GLY A 83 -3.28 25.52 3.67
N ASP A 84 -2.76 26.54 4.36
CA ASP A 84 -2.77 26.60 5.82
C ASP A 84 -4.06 27.23 6.36
N ALA A 85 -4.58 26.66 7.45
CA ALA A 85 -5.73 27.20 8.16
C ALA A 85 -5.44 27.32 9.66
N LEU A 86 -5.83 28.45 10.26
CA LEU A 86 -5.73 28.63 11.71
C LEU A 86 -7.01 28.13 12.40
N TYR A 87 -6.90 26.99 13.07
CA TYR A 87 -7.97 26.48 13.92
C TYR A 87 -7.92 27.13 15.32
N ARG A 88 -9.06 27.62 15.83
CA ARG A 88 -9.20 28.15 17.19
C ARG A 88 -10.41 27.53 17.88
N ASP A 89 -10.19 26.81 18.97
CA ASP A 89 -11.29 26.35 19.82
C ASP A 89 -11.83 27.54 20.63
N ARG A 90 -13.14 27.80 20.54
CA ARG A 90 -13.85 28.80 21.35
C ARG A 90 -14.77 28.16 22.38
N SER A 91 -14.56 26.89 22.69
CA SER A 91 -15.37 26.21 23.70
C SER A 91 -15.20 26.90 25.07
N LYS A 92 -16.32 27.13 25.76
CA LYS A 92 -16.32 27.75 27.10
C LYS A 92 -15.69 26.85 28.17
N TRP A 93 -15.60 25.56 27.87
CA TRP A 93 -15.08 24.54 28.76
C TRP A 93 -13.62 24.28 28.39
N ASN A 94 -12.72 24.26 29.38
CA ASN A 94 -11.29 23.99 29.18
C ASN A 94 -11.02 22.51 28.82
N TYR A 95 -11.61 22.06 27.71
CA TYR A 95 -11.65 20.68 27.29
C TYR A 95 -10.34 20.32 26.56
N LYS A 96 -9.54 19.45 27.18
CA LYS A 96 -8.25 19.02 26.65
C LYS A 96 -8.43 18.02 25.50
N ARG A 97 -8.39 18.49 24.25
CA ARG A 97 -8.46 17.65 23.05
C ARG A 97 -7.08 17.16 22.61
N LYS A 98 -6.48 16.23 23.37
CA LYS A 98 -5.13 15.69 23.08
C LYS A 98 -4.99 15.14 21.64
N HIS A 99 -6.00 14.45 21.12
CA HIS A 99 -5.89 13.90 19.76
C HIS A 99 -5.90 14.98 18.64
N LEU A 100 -6.39 16.19 18.92
CA LEU A 100 -6.34 17.30 17.96
C LEU A 100 -4.99 18.00 17.94
N SER A 101 -4.22 17.96 19.04
CA SER A 101 -2.84 18.48 19.05
C SER A 101 -1.86 17.55 18.35
N ASP A 102 -2.16 16.25 18.34
CA ASP A 102 -1.25 15.21 17.84
C ASP A 102 -1.64 14.76 16.42
N GLN A 103 -2.42 15.56 15.69
CA GLN A 103 -2.90 15.22 14.36
C GLN A 103 -1.78 15.47 13.33
N GLU A 104 -1.15 14.38 12.89
CA GLU A 104 -0.13 14.42 11.83
C GLU A 104 -0.76 14.18 10.46
N TYR A 105 -0.49 15.08 9.52
CA TYR A 105 -1.00 15.02 8.16
C TYR A 105 -0.03 14.25 7.25
N PHE A 106 -0.26 12.96 7.09
CA PHE A 106 0.50 12.14 6.13
C PHE A 106 -0.24 11.98 4.80
N PRO A 107 0.48 11.86 3.66
CA PRO A 107 -0.13 11.68 2.34
C PRO A 107 -0.99 10.42 2.19
N ASN A 108 -0.67 9.36 2.94
CA ASN A 108 -1.36 8.07 2.93
C ASN A 108 -2.33 7.86 4.11
N ILE A 109 -2.53 8.89 4.95
CA ILE A 109 -3.49 8.87 6.06
C ILE A 109 -4.60 9.89 5.80
N HIS A 110 -5.84 9.47 6.00
CA HIS A 110 -7.02 10.32 5.92
C HIS A 110 -7.81 10.25 7.23
N ASP A 111 -7.71 11.30 8.04
CA ASP A 111 -8.61 11.49 9.19
C ASP A 111 -10.03 11.78 8.69
N CYS A 112 -10.98 10.98 9.15
CA CYS A 112 -12.32 10.92 8.59
C CYS A 112 -13.39 10.63 9.66
N SER A 113 -14.66 10.74 9.28
CA SER A 113 -15.76 10.35 10.15
C SER A 113 -15.89 8.83 10.27
N ARG A 114 -16.54 8.36 11.34
CA ARG A 114 -16.84 6.92 11.54
C ARG A 114 -17.54 6.29 10.33
N THR A 115 -18.46 7.03 9.72
CA THR A 115 -19.19 6.58 8.53
C THR A 115 -18.27 6.42 7.33
N VAL A 116 -17.34 7.36 7.12
CA VAL A 116 -16.35 7.28 6.04
C VAL A 116 -15.41 6.10 6.27
N CYS A 117 -14.90 5.92 7.49
CA CYS A 117 -14.06 4.77 7.85
C CYS A 117 -14.78 3.43 7.60
N ASN A 118 -16.05 3.32 8.00
CA ASN A 118 -16.86 2.12 7.78
C ASN A 118 -17.13 1.84 6.29
N ASN A 119 -17.38 2.89 5.50
CA ASN A 119 -17.62 2.71 4.08
C ASN A 119 -16.32 2.42 3.31
N ALA A 120 -15.18 2.97 3.74
CA ALA A 120 -13.88 2.61 3.20
C ALA A 120 -13.59 1.12 3.41
N LYS A 121 -13.96 0.56 4.57
CA LYS A 121 -13.89 -0.89 4.79
C LYS A 121 -14.76 -1.70 3.82
N LYS A 122 -15.97 -1.22 3.50
CA LYS A 122 -16.91 -1.90 2.60
C LYS A 122 -16.52 -1.77 1.12
N LYS A 123 -15.95 -0.64 0.73
CA LYS A 123 -15.63 -0.27 -0.65
C LYS A 123 -14.26 0.40 -0.72
N PRO A 124 -13.17 -0.35 -0.47
CA PRO A 124 -11.84 0.23 -0.30
C PRO A 124 -11.36 1.01 -1.52
N PHE A 125 -11.48 0.44 -2.71
CA PHE A 125 -10.97 1.06 -3.95
C PHE A 125 -11.68 2.36 -4.31
N GLU A 126 -13.01 2.40 -4.18
CA GLU A 126 -13.79 3.62 -4.42
C GLU A 126 -13.38 4.75 -3.45
N TYR A 127 -13.19 4.41 -2.18
CA TYR A 127 -12.83 5.39 -1.15
C TYR A 127 -11.38 5.83 -1.26
N ILE A 128 -10.47 4.94 -1.66
CA ILE A 128 -9.09 5.29 -1.94
C ILE A 128 -9.02 6.35 -3.05
N CYS A 129 -9.68 6.08 -4.19
CA CYS A 129 -9.76 7.05 -5.29
C CYS A 129 -10.35 8.40 -4.85
N LYS A 130 -11.39 8.37 -4.01
CA LYS A 130 -12.08 9.57 -3.57
C LYS A 130 -11.23 10.45 -2.63
N TYR A 131 -10.58 9.86 -1.63
CA TYR A 131 -9.95 10.61 -0.53
C TYR A 131 -8.43 10.80 -0.69
N PHE A 132 -7.77 10.01 -1.53
CA PHE A 132 -6.34 10.16 -1.87
C PHE A 132 -6.12 10.77 -3.27
N GLY A 133 -7.19 11.19 -3.95
CA GLY A 133 -7.11 11.92 -5.22
C GLY A 133 -6.82 11.07 -6.45
N ILE A 134 -6.83 9.73 -6.33
CA ILE A 134 -6.45 8.83 -7.41
C ILE A 134 -7.57 8.74 -8.43
N ARG A 135 -7.33 9.29 -9.62
CA ARG A 135 -8.26 9.25 -10.76
C ARG A 135 -7.97 8.04 -11.64
N ALA A 136 -9.00 7.52 -12.29
CA ALA A 136 -8.86 6.44 -13.28
C ALA A 136 -8.33 7.01 -14.61
N THR A 137 -7.02 7.26 -14.66
CA THR A 137 -6.25 7.72 -15.82
C THR A 137 -5.20 6.68 -16.18
N GLU A 138 -4.74 6.67 -17.44
CA GLU A 138 -3.67 5.76 -17.90
C GLU A 138 -2.37 5.96 -17.12
N GLU A 139 -2.06 7.21 -16.75
CA GLU A 139 -0.89 7.54 -15.94
C GLU A 139 -0.95 6.90 -14.55
N ASN A 140 -2.07 7.03 -13.84
CA ASN A 140 -2.23 6.41 -12.53
C ASN A 140 -2.26 4.87 -12.65
N LEU A 141 -2.89 4.32 -13.70
CA LEU A 141 -2.88 2.88 -13.94
C LEU A 141 -1.44 2.36 -14.09
N SER A 142 -0.65 2.99 -14.96
CA SER A 142 0.76 2.63 -15.18
C SER A 142 1.59 2.78 -13.90
N ALA A 143 1.35 3.80 -13.10
CA ALA A 143 2.03 3.97 -11.81
C ALA A 143 1.73 2.80 -10.85
N PHE A 144 0.48 2.35 -10.75
CA PHE A 144 0.11 1.20 -9.91
C PHE A 144 0.61 -0.15 -10.49
N GLU A 145 0.67 -0.30 -11.81
CA GLU A 145 1.30 -1.46 -12.46
C GLU A 145 2.79 -1.54 -12.15
N ASN A 146 3.50 -0.41 -12.19
CA ASN A 146 4.92 -0.37 -11.82
C ASN A 146 5.14 -0.74 -10.34
N VAL A 147 4.27 -0.23 -9.45
CA VAL A 147 4.30 -0.59 -8.03
C VAL A 147 4.09 -2.09 -7.84
N LEU A 148 3.10 -2.66 -8.52
CA LEU A 148 2.82 -4.09 -8.50
C LEU A 148 4.03 -4.90 -8.98
N ASN A 149 4.59 -4.55 -10.14
CA ASN A 149 5.74 -5.24 -10.73
C ASN A 149 6.96 -5.22 -9.80
N ASN A 150 7.23 -4.09 -9.13
CA ASN A 150 8.32 -3.99 -8.16
C ASN A 150 8.11 -4.94 -6.97
N PHE A 151 6.90 -5.04 -6.45
CA PHE A 151 6.58 -5.93 -5.33
C PHE A 151 6.58 -7.40 -5.71
N GLU A 152 6.05 -7.76 -6.89
CA GLU A 152 6.14 -9.12 -7.41
C GLU A 152 7.61 -9.54 -7.61
N ALA A 153 8.43 -8.67 -8.22
CA ALA A 153 9.86 -8.92 -8.37
C ALA A 153 10.59 -9.05 -7.03
N ALA A 154 10.23 -8.23 -6.03
CA ALA A 154 10.80 -8.31 -4.69
C ALA A 154 10.46 -9.63 -3.99
N GLU A 155 9.19 -10.07 -4.02
CA GLU A 155 8.76 -11.32 -3.38
C GLU A 155 9.36 -12.55 -4.08
N ASP A 156 9.34 -12.59 -5.41
CA ASP A 156 10.00 -13.65 -6.18
C ASP A 156 11.51 -13.67 -5.92
N GLY A 157 12.13 -12.48 -5.85
CA GLY A 157 13.53 -12.30 -5.54
C GLY A 157 13.89 -12.88 -4.16
N LYS A 158 13.08 -12.64 -3.12
CA LYS A 158 13.31 -13.20 -1.78
C LYS A 158 13.30 -14.73 -1.79
N VAL A 159 12.35 -15.34 -2.49
CA VAL A 159 12.23 -16.79 -2.56
C VAL A 159 13.47 -17.39 -3.22
N LYS A 160 13.91 -16.81 -4.34
CA LYS A 160 15.12 -17.23 -5.07
C LYS A 160 16.38 -17.03 -4.23
N LEU A 161 16.56 -15.85 -3.64
CA LEU A 161 17.69 -15.52 -2.76
C LEU A 161 17.79 -16.49 -1.58
N LYS A 162 16.65 -16.84 -0.96
CA LYS A 162 16.64 -17.81 0.14
C LYS A 162 17.06 -19.21 -0.32
N ALA A 163 16.59 -19.64 -1.48
CA ALA A 163 16.96 -20.93 -2.05
C ALA A 163 18.45 -20.98 -2.38
N GLU A 164 18.98 -19.93 -3.01
CA GLU A 164 20.40 -19.79 -3.35
C GLU A 164 21.29 -19.77 -2.09
N LYS A 165 20.95 -18.95 -1.10
CA LYS A 165 21.65 -18.92 0.19
C LYS A 165 21.66 -20.31 0.84
N ASN A 166 20.52 -21.02 0.85
CA ASN A 166 20.46 -22.37 1.39
C ASN A 166 21.35 -23.34 0.61
N GLY A 167 21.38 -23.25 -0.72
CA GLY A 167 22.26 -24.06 -1.56
C GLY A 167 23.75 -23.83 -1.26
N ILE A 168 24.17 -22.57 -1.05
CA ILE A 168 25.53 -22.24 -0.64
C ILE A 168 25.85 -22.84 0.73
N ILE A 169 24.94 -22.70 1.71
CA ILE A 169 25.10 -23.27 3.05
C ILE A 169 25.18 -24.80 3.01
N GLU A 170 24.40 -25.44 2.14
CA GLU A 170 24.43 -26.88 1.93
C GLU A 170 25.76 -27.34 1.29
N SER A 171 26.33 -26.56 0.38
CA SER A 171 27.62 -26.88 -0.26
C SER A 171 28.79 -26.96 0.73
N ILE A 172 28.73 -26.19 1.83
CA ILE A 172 29.78 -26.17 2.87
C ILE A 172 29.44 -27.06 4.07
N GLN A 173 28.33 -27.80 4.01
CA GLN A 173 27.77 -28.45 5.20
C GLN A 173 28.68 -29.49 5.85
N ASP A 174 29.49 -30.18 5.05
CA ASP A 174 30.37 -31.26 5.50
C ASP A 174 31.68 -30.72 6.11
N GLU A 175 32.01 -29.47 5.82
CA GLU A 175 33.19 -28.77 6.35
C GLU A 175 32.88 -28.05 7.68
N VAL A 176 31.60 -27.83 7.97
CA VAL A 176 31.14 -27.16 9.20
C VAL A 176 30.79 -28.19 10.28
N PRO A 177 31.29 -28.06 11.52
CA PRO A 177 30.97 -28.98 12.60
C PRO A 177 29.46 -29.09 12.87
N PHE A 178 28.98 -30.33 13.08
CA PHE A 178 27.57 -30.65 13.25
C PHE A 178 26.86 -29.79 14.29
N LEU A 179 27.50 -29.54 15.44
CA LEU A 179 26.91 -28.73 16.50
C LEU A 179 26.71 -27.27 16.08
N ILE A 180 27.66 -26.67 15.35
CA ILE A 180 27.56 -25.30 14.83
C ILE A 180 26.43 -25.20 13.81
N ARG A 181 26.36 -26.16 12.88
CA ARG A 181 25.30 -26.22 11.85
C ARG A 181 23.90 -26.34 12.45
N LYS A 182 23.73 -27.19 13.48
CA LYS A 182 22.41 -27.52 14.04
C LYS A 182 21.90 -26.53 15.08
N ILE A 183 22.77 -26.03 15.96
CA ILE A 183 22.38 -25.15 17.08
C ILE A 183 22.59 -23.67 16.73
N GLY A 184 23.57 -23.37 15.88
CA GLY A 184 24.05 -22.02 15.60
C GLY A 184 23.74 -21.49 14.20
N LYS A 185 22.77 -22.04 13.45
CA LYS A 185 22.54 -21.73 12.03
C LYS A 185 22.51 -20.23 11.71
N THR A 186 21.65 -19.45 12.38
CA THR A 186 21.55 -17.98 12.15
C THR A 186 22.85 -17.25 12.47
N LYS A 187 23.57 -17.70 13.50
CA LYS A 187 24.85 -17.09 13.89
C LYS A 187 25.95 -17.46 12.90
N LEU A 188 25.93 -18.67 12.34
CA LEU A 188 26.83 -19.12 11.28
C LEU A 188 26.63 -18.25 10.03
N GLU A 189 25.39 -18.07 9.57
CA GLU A 189 25.05 -17.22 8.42
C GLU A 189 25.62 -15.80 8.58
N ARG A 190 25.35 -15.16 9.72
CA ARG A 190 25.87 -13.83 10.03
C ARG A 190 27.40 -13.78 10.15
N LYS A 191 28.03 -14.86 10.60
CA LYS A 191 29.50 -14.94 10.74
C LYS A 191 30.20 -15.21 9.40
N LEU A 192 29.55 -15.92 8.48
CA LEU A 192 29.98 -16.04 7.09
C LEU A 192 29.93 -14.68 6.41
N GLY A 193 28.88 -13.89 6.68
CA GLY A 193 28.74 -12.52 6.18
C GLY A 193 27.45 -12.27 5.40
N PHE A 194 26.50 -13.20 5.45
CA PHE A 194 25.17 -12.99 4.88
C PHE A 194 24.39 -11.95 5.68
N ASP A 195 23.75 -11.03 4.97
CA ASP A 195 22.79 -10.11 5.55
C ASP A 195 21.48 -10.80 5.94
N GLU A 196 20.75 -10.19 6.87
CA GLU A 196 19.42 -10.68 7.25
C GLU A 196 18.43 -10.43 6.11
N ILE A 197 17.68 -11.46 5.73
CA ILE A 197 16.66 -11.38 4.70
C ILE A 197 15.30 -11.25 5.39
N ASP A 198 14.67 -10.08 5.25
CA ASP A 198 13.33 -9.86 5.82
C ASP A 198 12.25 -10.57 4.98
N MET A 199 11.70 -11.63 5.56
CA MET A 199 10.59 -12.43 5.01
C MET A 199 9.22 -11.93 5.47
N GLY A 200 9.16 -10.84 6.22
CA GLY A 200 7.91 -10.21 6.64
C GLY A 200 7.17 -9.56 5.48
N THR A 201 5.87 -9.34 5.69
CA THR A 201 4.97 -8.63 4.78
C THR A 201 4.61 -7.22 5.28
N ALA A 202 5.19 -6.79 6.40
CA ALA A 202 4.87 -5.51 7.05
C ALA A 202 5.30 -4.28 6.23
N TYR A 203 6.14 -4.48 5.22
CA TYR A 203 6.65 -3.42 4.34
C TYR A 203 5.63 -2.98 3.27
N PHE A 204 4.57 -3.76 3.02
CA PHE A 204 3.56 -3.38 2.03
C PHE A 204 2.90 -2.05 2.45
N PRO A 205 2.85 -1.07 1.54
CA PRO A 205 2.35 0.23 1.89
C PRO A 205 0.84 0.18 2.02
N LYS A 206 0.27 1.11 2.80
CA LYS A 206 -1.16 1.13 3.11
C LYS A 206 -1.75 2.52 3.07
N TYR A 207 -2.99 2.58 2.64
CA TYR A 207 -3.86 3.74 2.81
C TYR A 207 -4.66 3.58 4.10
N ILE A 208 -4.62 4.60 4.96
CA ILE A 208 -5.19 4.53 6.29
C ILE A 208 -6.36 5.50 6.39
N PHE A 209 -7.53 4.98 6.71
CA PHE A 209 -8.67 5.78 7.14
C PHE A 209 -8.75 5.75 8.65
N LYS A 210 -8.56 6.91 9.29
CA LYS A 210 -8.54 7.02 10.75
C LYS A 210 -9.74 7.83 11.23
N TYR A 211 -10.47 7.30 12.19
CA TYR A 211 -11.53 8.01 12.89
C TYR A 211 -11.18 8.11 14.36
N VAL A 212 -11.34 9.29 14.93
CA VAL A 212 -11.36 9.51 16.38
C VAL A 212 -12.61 10.29 16.75
N SER A 213 -13.26 9.87 17.84
CA SER A 213 -14.46 10.52 18.34
C SER A 213 -14.14 11.94 18.82
N SER A 214 -15.17 12.81 18.83
CA SER A 214 -15.00 14.21 19.24
C SER A 214 -14.42 14.37 20.66
N GLY A 215 -14.63 13.37 21.52
CA GLY A 215 -14.09 13.32 22.88
C GLY A 215 -12.74 12.59 23.00
N GLY A 216 -12.19 12.07 21.92
CA GLY A 216 -10.90 11.35 21.92
C GLY A 216 -10.91 9.95 22.53
N ASN A 217 -12.02 9.52 23.14
CA ASN A 217 -12.10 8.27 23.91
C ASN A 217 -12.37 7.03 23.06
N ALA A 218 -12.67 7.19 21.78
CA ALA A 218 -12.92 6.08 20.87
C ALA A 218 -12.25 6.37 19.53
N SER A 219 -11.54 5.39 19.00
CA SER A 219 -10.86 5.48 17.71
C SER A 219 -11.12 4.21 16.90
N THR A 220 -11.07 4.35 15.58
CA THR A 220 -11.19 3.25 14.62
C THR A 220 -10.26 3.51 13.46
N GLN A 221 -9.60 2.48 12.98
CA GLN A 221 -8.68 2.58 11.86
C GLN A 221 -9.00 1.48 10.84
N CYS A 222 -9.06 1.86 9.58
CA CYS A 222 -9.19 0.95 8.46
C CYS A 222 -7.93 1.06 7.59
N ASP A 223 -7.13 0.01 7.64
CA ASP A 223 -5.90 -0.11 6.84
C ASP A 223 -6.24 -0.86 5.54
N VAL A 224 -6.08 -0.18 4.41
CA VAL A 224 -6.12 -0.82 3.10
C VAL A 224 -4.68 -1.07 2.66
N VAL A 225 -4.20 -2.27 2.94
CA VAL A 225 -2.85 -2.73 2.58
C VAL A 225 -2.80 -3.00 1.09
N MET A 226 -1.78 -2.48 0.41
CA MET A 226 -1.52 -2.70 -1.00
C MET A 226 -0.49 -3.83 -1.16
N ASP A 227 -0.89 -5.03 -0.76
CA ASP A 227 -0.17 -6.26 -1.09
C ASP A 227 -0.38 -6.65 -2.56
N ILE A 228 0.32 -7.69 -3.02
CA ILE A 228 0.28 -8.12 -4.44
C ILE A 228 -1.15 -8.43 -4.91
N ASP A 229 -1.95 -9.15 -4.12
CA ASP A 229 -3.32 -9.49 -4.49
C ASP A 229 -4.20 -8.23 -4.58
N ASN A 230 -4.12 -7.37 -3.59
CA ASN A 230 -4.95 -6.17 -3.53
C ASN A 230 -4.53 -5.13 -4.59
N LEU A 231 -3.23 -5.02 -4.89
CA LEU A 231 -2.71 -4.22 -6.00
C LEU A 231 -3.20 -4.74 -7.35
N ASN A 232 -3.12 -6.05 -7.59
CA ASN A 232 -3.66 -6.68 -8.79
C ASN A 232 -5.15 -6.36 -8.98
N ARG A 233 -5.96 -6.55 -7.92
CA ARG A 233 -7.39 -6.20 -7.95
C ARG A 233 -7.63 -4.71 -8.16
N PHE A 234 -6.76 -3.84 -7.63
CA PHE A 234 -6.87 -2.40 -7.80
C PHE A 234 -6.51 -1.92 -9.22
N VAL A 235 -5.45 -2.48 -9.82
CA VAL A 235 -5.08 -2.26 -11.23
C VAL A 235 -6.23 -2.66 -12.15
N MET A 236 -6.82 -3.84 -11.93
CA MET A 236 -8.00 -4.29 -12.67
C MET A 236 -9.18 -3.35 -12.51
N PHE A 237 -9.47 -2.91 -11.28
CA PHE A 237 -10.52 -1.92 -11.01
C PHE A 237 -10.29 -0.59 -11.76
N LEU A 238 -9.06 -0.07 -11.80
CA LEU A 238 -8.72 1.14 -12.55
C LEU A 238 -8.88 0.91 -14.06
N SER A 239 -8.37 -0.21 -14.58
CA SER A 239 -8.47 -0.59 -16.00
C SER A 239 -9.92 -0.68 -16.47
N GLU A 240 -10.78 -1.35 -15.70
CA GLU A 240 -12.21 -1.45 -16.00
C GLU A 240 -12.90 -0.09 -15.98
N LYS A 241 -12.55 0.77 -15.03
CA LYS A 241 -13.11 2.12 -14.94
C LYS A 241 -12.67 3.00 -16.10
N ILE A 242 -11.42 2.88 -16.56
CA ILE A 242 -10.91 3.57 -17.76
C ILE A 242 -11.65 3.07 -19.01
N LYS A 243 -11.78 1.75 -19.18
CA LYS A 243 -12.52 1.14 -20.29
C LYS A 243 -13.97 1.60 -20.31
N PHE A 244 -14.63 1.60 -19.15
CA PHE A 244 -16.00 2.10 -19.01
C PHE A 244 -16.09 3.57 -19.40
N ASN A 245 -15.18 4.42 -18.91
CA ASN A 245 -15.15 5.84 -19.25
C ASN A 245 -14.98 6.06 -20.76
N LYS A 246 -14.15 5.27 -21.44
CA LYS A 246 -13.96 5.35 -22.91
C LYS A 246 -15.12 4.74 -23.71
N SER A 247 -15.95 3.90 -23.11
CA SER A 247 -17.08 3.24 -23.78
C SER A 247 -18.20 4.20 -24.16
N ALA A 248 -19.00 3.83 -25.16
CA ALA A 248 -20.15 4.64 -25.55
C ALA A 248 -21.20 4.81 -24.43
N ALA A 249 -21.37 3.80 -23.57
CA ALA A 249 -22.24 3.87 -22.41
C ALA A 249 -21.72 4.87 -21.36
N GLY A 250 -20.41 4.83 -21.06
CA GLY A 250 -19.77 5.76 -20.14
C GLY A 250 -19.82 7.20 -20.64
N GLN A 251 -19.50 7.43 -21.92
CA GLN A 251 -19.59 8.75 -22.54
C GLN A 251 -21.02 9.32 -22.48
N ARG A 252 -22.05 8.49 -22.70
CA ARG A 252 -23.44 8.91 -22.53
C ARG A 252 -23.81 9.19 -21.07
N ALA A 253 -23.29 8.41 -20.12
CA ALA A 253 -23.54 8.62 -18.69
C ALA A 253 -22.94 9.95 -18.17
N LEU A 254 -21.83 10.41 -18.77
CA LEU A 254 -21.23 11.73 -18.47
C LEU A 254 -22.12 12.90 -18.90
N MET A 255 -23.10 12.68 -19.79
CA MET A 255 -24.00 13.71 -20.32
C MET A 255 -25.12 14.09 -19.34
N THR A 256 -24.73 14.62 -18.18
CA THR A 256 -25.63 15.05 -17.10
C THR A 256 -26.48 16.27 -17.50
N SER A 257 -27.65 16.46 -16.86
CA SER A 257 -28.50 17.64 -17.11
C SER A 257 -27.77 18.96 -16.84
N LYS A 258 -26.89 19.00 -15.82
CA LYS A 258 -26.06 20.17 -15.51
C LYS A 258 -25.08 20.48 -16.63
N LEU A 259 -24.40 19.47 -17.19
CA LEU A 259 -23.52 19.66 -18.33
C LEU A 259 -24.31 20.14 -19.55
N ARG A 260 -25.47 19.53 -19.82
CA ARG A 260 -26.33 19.95 -20.94
C ARG A 260 -26.73 21.41 -20.85
N GLN A 261 -27.14 21.85 -19.66
CA GLN A 261 -27.50 23.24 -19.41
C GLN A 261 -26.30 24.18 -19.60
N LYS A 262 -25.13 23.82 -19.06
CA LYS A 262 -23.89 24.59 -19.24
C LYS A 262 -23.53 24.79 -20.72
N ILE A 263 -23.65 23.74 -21.54
CA ILE A 263 -23.38 23.84 -22.98
C ILE A 263 -24.41 24.74 -23.68
N LYS A 264 -25.69 24.65 -23.31
CA LYS A 264 -26.73 25.56 -23.84
C LYS A 264 -26.43 27.02 -23.50
N GLU A 265 -26.07 27.29 -22.25
CA GLU A 265 -25.71 28.64 -21.79
C GLU A 265 -24.47 29.17 -22.53
N ARG A 266 -23.41 28.36 -22.65
CA ARG A 266 -22.21 28.70 -23.42
C ARG A 266 -22.54 29.06 -24.88
N ASP A 267 -23.45 28.29 -25.48
CA ASP A 267 -23.86 28.47 -26.87
C ASP A 267 -24.99 29.51 -27.03
N GLY A 268 -25.34 30.25 -25.96
CA GLY A 268 -26.37 31.30 -26.00
C GLY A 268 -27.75 30.78 -26.37
N PHE A 269 -28.09 29.55 -25.96
CA PHE A 269 -29.29 28.83 -26.35
C PHE A 269 -29.57 28.91 -27.86
N THR A 270 -28.51 28.79 -28.65
CA THR A 270 -28.57 28.94 -30.11
C THR A 270 -27.95 27.72 -30.78
N CYS A 271 -28.59 27.24 -31.85
CA CYS A 271 -28.07 26.15 -32.66
C CYS A 271 -26.75 26.56 -33.34
N LYS A 272 -25.66 25.83 -33.08
CA LYS A 272 -24.33 26.13 -33.64
C LYS A 272 -24.21 25.87 -35.14
N ASN A 273 -25.17 25.16 -35.75
CA ASN A 273 -25.14 24.86 -37.19
C ASN A 273 -26.02 25.80 -38.04
N CYS A 274 -27.22 26.17 -37.56
CA CYS A 274 -28.17 26.99 -38.33
C CYS A 274 -28.52 28.33 -37.68
N CYS A 275 -27.89 28.66 -36.55
CA CYS A 275 -28.09 29.90 -35.79
C CYS A 275 -29.52 30.14 -35.25
N ALA A 276 -30.43 29.16 -35.36
CA ALA A 276 -31.77 29.28 -34.77
C ALA A 276 -31.68 29.33 -33.25
N SER A 277 -32.32 30.32 -32.64
CA SER A 277 -32.32 30.59 -31.20
C SER A 277 -33.71 30.42 -30.58
N VAL A 278 -33.76 30.03 -29.31
CA VAL A 278 -35.02 30.03 -28.53
C VAL A 278 -35.57 31.43 -28.28
N GLU A 279 -34.77 32.48 -28.43
CA GLU A 279 -35.24 33.87 -28.35
C GLU A 279 -36.18 34.21 -29.51
N GLU A 280 -35.84 33.74 -30.72
CA GLU A 280 -36.64 33.94 -31.94
C GLU A 280 -37.76 32.91 -32.04
N GLU A 281 -37.48 31.66 -31.65
CA GLU A 281 -38.43 30.54 -31.69
C GLU A 281 -38.57 29.90 -30.29
N PRO A 282 -39.50 30.37 -29.44
CA PRO A 282 -39.62 29.90 -28.05
C PRO A 282 -39.87 28.39 -27.90
N ASN A 283 -40.46 27.75 -28.91
CA ASN A 283 -40.74 26.32 -28.93
C ASN A 283 -39.64 25.48 -29.61
N LEU A 284 -38.49 26.08 -29.92
CA LEU A 284 -37.36 25.38 -30.55
C LEU A 284 -36.71 24.39 -29.59
N LEU A 285 -36.80 23.10 -29.92
CA LEU A 285 -36.12 22.06 -29.15
C LEU A 285 -34.62 22.05 -29.48
N LEU A 286 -33.81 22.39 -28.47
CA LEU A 286 -32.36 22.31 -28.50
C LEU A 286 -31.84 21.09 -27.74
N GLU A 287 -30.93 20.38 -28.40
CA GLU A 287 -30.28 19.17 -27.92
C GLU A 287 -28.76 19.37 -27.92
N ILE A 288 -28.08 18.66 -27.01
CA ILE A 288 -26.62 18.64 -26.99
C ILE A 288 -26.15 17.41 -27.75
N ASP A 289 -25.29 17.65 -28.73
CA ASP A 289 -24.69 16.62 -29.57
C ASP A 289 -23.17 16.69 -29.53
N HIS A 290 -22.53 15.56 -29.83
CA HIS A 290 -21.08 15.49 -29.93
C HIS A 290 -20.61 15.88 -31.33
N ILE A 291 -19.67 16.83 -31.46
CA ILE A 291 -19.06 17.23 -32.74
C ILE A 291 -18.47 16.00 -33.43
N VAL A 292 -17.55 15.31 -32.75
CA VAL A 292 -17.14 13.95 -33.09
C VAL A 292 -18.07 12.97 -32.38
N PRO A 293 -18.88 12.17 -33.09
CA PRO A 293 -19.80 11.23 -32.46
C PRO A 293 -19.09 10.21 -31.56
N VAL A 294 -19.76 9.79 -30.49
CA VAL A 294 -19.27 8.75 -29.58
C VAL A 294 -18.95 7.43 -30.31
N SER A 295 -19.71 7.07 -31.35
CA SER A 295 -19.44 5.88 -32.17
C SER A 295 -18.12 5.95 -32.96
N LYS A 296 -17.54 7.15 -33.09
CA LYS A 296 -16.24 7.40 -33.74
C LYS A 296 -15.16 7.76 -32.72
N GLY A 297 -15.37 7.48 -31.44
CA GLY A 297 -14.41 7.74 -30.36
C GLY A 297 -14.48 9.15 -29.75
N GLY A 298 -15.51 9.94 -30.08
CA GLY A 298 -15.69 11.27 -29.49
C GLY A 298 -15.97 11.22 -27.98
N LEU A 299 -15.28 12.07 -27.22
CA LEU A 299 -15.43 12.18 -25.77
C LEU A 299 -16.48 13.24 -25.39
N THR A 300 -17.13 13.06 -24.25
CA THR A 300 -18.06 14.00 -23.62
C THR A 300 -17.25 15.06 -22.87
N THR A 301 -16.62 15.95 -23.62
CA THR A 301 -15.88 17.13 -23.14
C THR A 301 -16.51 18.38 -23.71
N GLU A 302 -16.42 19.51 -23.00
CA GLU A 302 -17.09 20.75 -23.44
C GLU A 302 -16.71 21.13 -24.88
N ASP A 303 -15.44 20.97 -25.25
CA ASP A 303 -14.92 21.28 -26.59
C ASP A 303 -15.47 20.38 -27.70
N ASN A 304 -15.88 19.15 -27.36
CA ASN A 304 -16.48 18.22 -28.32
C ASN A 304 -18.02 18.24 -28.27
N LEU A 305 -18.62 19.12 -27.48
CA LEU A 305 -20.07 19.26 -27.39
C LEU A 305 -20.55 20.55 -28.04
N GLN A 306 -21.71 20.47 -28.66
CA GLN A 306 -22.38 21.61 -29.27
C GLN A 306 -23.89 21.54 -29.09
N THR A 307 -24.52 22.71 -29.04
CA THR A 307 -25.96 22.86 -29.05
C THR A 307 -26.48 22.83 -30.50
N LEU A 308 -27.39 21.90 -30.80
CA LEU A 308 -28.05 21.79 -32.10
C LEU A 308 -29.57 21.82 -31.92
N CYS A 309 -30.30 22.42 -32.87
CA CYS A 309 -31.74 22.22 -32.94
C CYS A 309 -32.06 20.79 -33.39
N TRP A 310 -33.23 20.27 -33.00
CA TRP A 310 -33.66 18.92 -33.33
C TRP A 310 -33.56 18.56 -34.84
N ARG A 311 -33.77 19.55 -35.73
CA ARG A 311 -33.63 19.38 -37.19
C ARG A 311 -32.17 19.16 -37.60
N CYS A 312 -31.27 20.01 -37.10
CA CYS A 312 -29.84 19.90 -37.38
C CYS A 312 -29.25 18.63 -36.77
N ASN A 313 -29.63 18.32 -35.52
CA ASN A 313 -29.16 17.12 -34.84
C ASN A 313 -29.57 15.85 -35.60
N ARG A 314 -30.85 15.76 -36.02
CA ARG A 314 -31.34 14.63 -36.82
C ARG A 314 -30.65 14.51 -38.18
N LYS A 315 -30.34 15.64 -38.84
CA LYS A 315 -29.60 15.66 -40.11
C LYS A 315 -28.14 15.21 -39.94
N LYS A 316 -27.50 15.58 -38.82
CA LYS A 316 -26.13 15.20 -38.49
C LYS A 316 -26.00 13.71 -38.21
N GLY A 317 -26.79 13.18 -37.27
CA GLY A 317 -26.68 11.79 -36.83
C GLY A 317 -25.25 11.43 -36.45
N ALA A 318 -24.74 10.30 -36.97
CA ALA A 318 -23.36 9.83 -36.70
C ALA A 318 -22.29 10.43 -37.64
N LYS A 319 -22.59 11.54 -38.34
CA LYS A 319 -21.63 12.25 -39.20
C LYS A 319 -20.83 13.27 -38.38
N ILE A 320 -19.62 13.55 -38.86
CA ILE A 320 -18.83 14.70 -38.42
C ILE A 320 -19.20 15.81 -39.41
N ILE A 321 -19.74 16.92 -38.92
CA ILE A 321 -20.20 18.05 -39.72
C ILE A 321 -19.50 19.29 -39.20
#